data_AF-A0A0D0BLN4-F1
#
_entry.id   AF-A0A0D0BLN4-F1
#
_cell.length_a   1.000
_cell.length_b   1.000
_cell.length_c   1.000
_cell.angle_alpha   90.00
_cell.angle_beta   90.00
_cell.angle_gamma   90.00
#
_symmetry.space_group_name_H-M   'P 1'
#
loop_
_entity.id
_entity.type
_entity.pdbx_description
1 polymer ?
#
loop_
_entity_poly.entity_id
_entity_poly.type
_entity_poly.pdbx_seq_one_letter_code
_entity_poly.pdbx_strand_id
1 'polypeptide(L)'
;KYMKNFQRRISSNSYLSIPTGISLMPSIGLWHVHGHWNDFFAQYSPGFIQGVGRVEGEIIETLWAILNVISSSARGMSALHRQELLDFQMNDSNFQKTIQMGEIHLLCGWWVVRADCCQLQAFIGNSR
;
A
#
# COMPACT_ATOMS: atom_id res chain seq x y z
N LYS A 1 -7.28 -9.40 20.53
CA LYS A 1 -5.90 -9.95 20.47
C LYS A 1 -5.45 -9.97 19.01
N TYR A 2 -4.49 -9.11 18.67
CA TYR A 2 -3.79 -9.12 17.39
C TYR A 2 -2.76 -10.27 17.38
N MET A 3 -2.27 -10.70 16.20
CA MET A 3 -1.28 -11.80 16.05
C MET A 3 -1.64 -13.18 16.64
N LYS A 4 -2.92 -13.48 16.94
CA LYS A 4 -3.33 -14.78 17.54
C LYS A 4 -2.74 -16.02 16.85
N ASN A 5 -2.61 -15.95 15.53
CA ASN A 5 -2.14 -17.07 14.69
C ASN A 5 -0.69 -16.91 14.22
N PHE A 6 0.00 -15.83 14.59
CA PHE A 6 1.33 -15.52 14.07
C PHE A 6 2.33 -16.62 14.42
N GLN A 7 2.47 -16.94 15.72
CA GLN A 7 3.39 -17.96 16.19
C GLN A 7 3.11 -19.32 15.55
N ARG A 8 1.83 -19.72 15.50
CA ARG A 8 1.39 -20.96 14.85
C ARG A 8 1.75 -21.01 13.37
N ARG A 9 1.61 -19.90 12.63
CA ARG A 9 1.91 -19.83 11.20
C ARG A 9 3.42 -19.88 10.93
N ILE A 10 4.22 -19.19 11.75
CA ILE A 10 5.68 -19.25 11.68
C ILE A 10 6.17 -20.67 11.99
N SER A 11 5.70 -21.27 13.09
CA SER A 11 6.11 -22.62 13.48
C SER A 11 5.69 -23.70 12.49
N SER A 12 4.61 -23.48 11.74
CA SER A 12 4.15 -24.42 10.71
C SER A 12 4.94 -24.33 9.39
N ASN A 13 5.83 -23.34 9.23
CA ASN A 13 6.56 -23.12 8.00
C ASN A 13 8.06 -23.46 8.18
N SER A 14 8.57 -24.39 7.37
CA SER A 14 9.97 -24.83 7.40
C SER A 14 10.97 -23.76 6.94
N TYR A 15 10.53 -22.74 6.22
CA TYR A 15 11.38 -21.69 5.64
C TYR A 15 11.43 -20.41 6.47
N LEU A 16 10.60 -20.28 7.51
CA LEU A 16 10.52 -19.06 8.34
C LEU A 16 10.96 -19.37 9.76
N SER A 17 11.90 -18.57 10.27
CA SER A 17 12.30 -18.60 11.68
C SER A 17 12.44 -17.17 12.20
N ILE A 18 12.15 -16.98 13.49
CA ILE A 18 12.35 -15.70 14.16
C ILE A 18 13.75 -15.75 14.80
N PRO A 19 14.64 -14.79 14.49
CA PRO A 19 15.96 -14.75 15.11
C PRO A 19 15.86 -14.62 16.63
N THR A 20 16.70 -15.34 17.36
CA THR A 20 16.78 -15.24 18.81
C THR A 20 17.34 -13.88 19.23
N GLY A 21 16.76 -13.30 20.28
CA GLY A 21 17.20 -12.00 20.82
C GLY A 21 16.50 -10.77 20.24
N ILE A 22 15.51 -10.94 19.34
CA ILE A 22 14.71 -9.83 18.80
C ILE A 22 13.31 -9.87 19.39
N SER A 23 12.82 -8.72 19.87
CA SER A 23 11.42 -8.54 20.28
C SER A 23 10.59 -8.03 19.12
N LEU A 24 9.52 -8.75 18.77
CA LEU A 24 8.58 -8.34 17.74
C LEU A 24 7.43 -7.56 18.38
N MET A 25 7.32 -6.27 18.04
CA MET A 25 6.18 -5.45 18.41
C MET A 25 5.24 -5.29 17.19
N PRO A 26 3.98 -5.73 17.27
CA PRO A 26 3.02 -5.45 16.22
C PRO A 26 2.73 -3.96 16.07
N SER A 27 2.55 -3.54 14.83
CA SER A 27 2.09 -2.21 14.46
C SER A 27 0.94 -2.35 13.46
N ILE A 28 -0.03 -1.45 13.53
CA ILE A 28 -1.20 -1.41 12.63
C ILE A 28 -1.15 -0.07 11.89
N GLY A 29 -1.43 -0.07 10.58
CA GLY A 29 -1.55 1.18 9.81
C GLY A 29 -2.46 2.20 10.51
N LEU A 30 -2.04 3.46 10.51
CA LEU A 30 -2.67 4.55 11.27
C LEU A 30 -4.19 4.73 10.97
N TRP A 31 -4.66 4.70 9.72
CA TRP A 31 -6.07 4.71 9.30
C TRP A 31 -6.81 3.49 9.82
N HIS A 32 -6.17 2.33 9.81
CA HIS A 32 -6.80 1.09 10.27
C HIS A 32 -6.95 1.08 11.80
N VAL A 33 -5.98 1.64 12.54
CA VAL A 33 -6.07 1.73 14.01
C VAL A 33 -7.08 2.80 14.46
N HIS A 34 -7.36 3.84 13.66
CA HIS A 34 -8.44 4.79 13.95
C HIS A 34 -9.84 4.15 13.85
N GLY A 35 -10.02 3.10 13.04
CA GLY A 35 -11.25 2.32 12.98
C GLY A 35 -11.42 1.31 14.14
N HIS A 36 -10.45 1.23 15.05
CA HIS A 36 -10.45 0.33 16.20
C HIS A 36 -10.88 1.02 17.50
N TRP A 37 -11.03 0.22 18.56
CA TRP A 37 -11.30 0.69 19.92
C TRP A 37 -10.11 1.47 20.49
N ASN A 38 -10.38 2.62 21.12
CA ASN A 38 -9.39 3.60 21.60
C ASN A 38 -8.26 3.02 22.46
N ASP A 39 -8.54 2.06 23.32
CA ASP A 39 -7.58 1.39 24.20
C ASP A 39 -6.42 0.68 23.45
N PHE A 40 -6.63 0.33 22.18
CA PHE A 40 -5.62 -0.30 21.33
C PHE A 40 -4.84 0.68 20.46
N PHE A 41 -5.29 1.93 20.37
CA PHE A 41 -4.65 2.97 19.58
C PHE A 41 -3.23 3.26 20.08
N ALA A 42 -3.08 3.49 21.39
CA ALA A 42 -1.78 3.76 22.00
C ALA A 42 -0.82 2.56 21.92
N GLN A 43 -1.33 1.33 21.86
CA GLN A 43 -0.52 0.11 21.88
C GLN A 43 0.02 -0.29 20.51
N TYR A 44 -0.75 -0.06 19.44
CA TYR A 44 -0.41 -0.57 18.11
C TYR A 44 -0.27 0.52 17.05
N SER A 45 -0.55 1.78 17.39
CA SER A 45 -0.29 2.87 16.45
C SER A 45 1.22 3.07 16.31
N PRO A 46 1.76 3.06 15.08
CA PRO A 46 3.18 3.29 14.82
C PRO A 46 3.67 4.65 15.34
N GLY A 47 2.76 5.60 15.57
CA GLY A 47 3.08 6.90 16.15
C GLY A 47 3.57 6.85 17.60
N PHE A 48 3.29 5.78 18.35
CA PHE A 48 3.72 5.61 19.74
C PHE A 48 4.82 4.56 19.93
N ILE A 49 5.26 3.89 18.84
CA ILE A 49 6.30 2.88 18.90
C ILE A 49 7.66 3.55 18.64
N GLN A 50 8.52 3.54 19.66
CA GLN A 50 9.85 4.12 19.58
C GLN A 50 10.69 3.46 18.46
N GLY A 51 11.31 4.28 17.62
CA GLY A 51 12.19 3.81 16.54
C GLY A 51 11.46 3.39 15.25
N VAL A 52 10.12 3.43 15.22
CA VAL A 52 9.38 3.29 13.97
C VAL A 52 9.50 4.59 13.18
N GLY A 53 10.09 4.49 11.99
CA GLY A 53 10.05 5.59 11.03
C GLY A 53 8.60 5.87 10.63
N ARG A 54 8.24 7.15 10.52
CA ARG A 54 7.04 7.54 9.78
C ARG A 54 7.31 7.29 8.30
N VAL A 55 7.09 6.06 7.88
CA VAL A 55 7.07 5.71 6.46
C VAL A 55 5.74 6.20 5.93
N GLU A 56 5.82 7.05 4.90
CA GLU A 56 4.77 7.70 4.08
C GLU A 56 3.29 7.45 4.43
N GLY A 57 2.49 8.51 4.33
CA GLY A 57 1.09 8.44 4.65
C GLY A 57 0.42 7.36 3.82
N GLU A 58 -0.27 6.54 4.58
CA GLU A 58 -0.94 5.35 4.12
C GLU A 58 -1.76 5.59 2.85
N ILE A 59 -1.96 4.54 2.05
CA ILE A 59 -2.79 4.37 0.83
C ILE A 59 -3.27 5.65 0.13
N ILE A 60 -4.01 6.53 0.81
CA ILE A 60 -4.46 7.84 0.33
C ILE A 60 -3.33 8.69 -0.29
N GLU A 61 -2.14 8.82 0.32
CA GLU A 61 -1.10 9.68 -0.25
C GLU A 61 -0.54 9.11 -1.57
N THR A 62 -0.39 7.78 -1.64
CA THR A 62 -0.01 7.10 -2.88
C THR A 62 -1.09 7.25 -3.95
N LEU A 63 -2.37 7.19 -3.57
CA LEU A 63 -3.49 7.41 -4.49
C LEU A 63 -3.54 8.86 -5.00
N TRP A 64 -3.23 9.84 -4.14
CA TRP A 64 -3.15 11.25 -4.52
C TRP A 64 -2.02 11.53 -5.50
N ALA A 65 -0.86 10.86 -5.37
CA ALA A 65 0.21 10.98 -6.34
C ALA A 65 -0.24 10.61 -7.76
N ILE A 66 -1.08 9.58 -7.89
CA ILE A 66 -1.68 9.17 -9.18
C ILE A 66 -2.69 10.22 -9.67
N LEU A 67 -3.55 10.73 -8.79
CA LEU A 67 -4.52 11.76 -9.13
C LEU A 67 -3.86 13.09 -9.55
N ASN A 68 -2.69 13.43 -8.99
CA ASN A 68 -1.97 14.66 -9.30
C ASN A 68 -1.59 14.76 -10.79
N VAL A 69 -1.35 13.63 -11.46
CA VAL A 69 -1.09 13.59 -12.90
C VAL A 69 -2.25 14.22 -13.70
N ILE A 70 -3.48 13.86 -13.33
CA ILE A 70 -4.72 14.29 -14.01
C ILE A 70 -5.19 15.65 -13.49
N SER A 71 -4.82 16.03 -12.26
CA SER A 71 -5.14 17.34 -11.71
C SER A 71 -4.66 18.49 -12.60
N SER A 72 -3.51 18.31 -13.27
CA SER A 72 -2.88 19.32 -14.12
C SER A 72 -3.68 19.62 -15.38
N SER A 73 -4.27 18.60 -16.02
CA SER A 73 -5.14 18.72 -17.20
C SER A 73 -6.54 19.21 -16.80
N ALA A 74 -6.98 18.88 -15.59
CA ALA A 74 -8.25 19.36 -15.06
C ALA A 74 -8.24 20.86 -14.71
N ARG A 75 -7.08 21.54 -14.74
CA ARG A 75 -6.95 22.94 -14.30
C ARG A 75 -7.81 23.94 -15.08
N GLY A 76 -8.02 23.71 -16.37
CA GLY A 76 -8.82 24.59 -17.24
C GLY A 76 -10.32 24.33 -17.20
N MET A 77 -10.78 23.29 -16.50
CA MET A 77 -12.19 22.91 -16.47
C MET A 77 -12.99 23.80 -15.52
N SER A 78 -14.31 23.88 -15.73
CA SER A 78 -15.23 24.46 -14.75
C SER A 78 -15.21 23.64 -13.46
N ALA A 79 -15.62 24.24 -12.33
CA ALA A 79 -15.56 23.60 -11.02
C ALA A 79 -16.35 22.28 -10.97
N LEU A 80 -17.58 22.29 -11.48
CA LEU A 80 -18.44 21.11 -11.53
C LEU A 80 -17.83 20.00 -12.40
N HIS A 81 -17.34 20.36 -13.59
CA HIS A 81 -16.79 19.38 -14.51
C HIS A 81 -15.47 18.78 -14.00
N ARG A 82 -14.65 19.58 -13.30
CA ARG A 82 -13.45 19.07 -12.62
C ARG A 82 -13.82 18.07 -11.53
N GLN A 83 -14.87 18.33 -10.75
CA GLN A 83 -15.32 17.42 -9.70
C GLN A 83 -15.75 16.08 -10.30
N GLU A 84 -16.59 16.10 -11.34
CA GLU A 84 -17.04 14.90 -12.05
C GLU A 84 -15.87 14.06 -12.58
N LEU A 85 -14.85 14.71 -13.18
CA LEU A 85 -13.67 14.01 -13.68
C LEU A 85 -12.86 13.35 -12.56
N LEU A 86 -12.64 14.05 -11.45
CA LEU A 86 -11.90 13.51 -10.32
C LEU A 86 -12.67 12.34 -9.68
N ASP A 87 -13.99 12.47 -9.53
CA ASP A 87 -14.85 11.41 -9.00
C ASP A 87 -14.84 10.18 -9.91
N PHE A 88 -14.92 10.38 -11.23
CA PHE A 88 -14.80 9.30 -12.21
C PHE A 88 -13.47 8.56 -12.08
N GLN A 89 -12.35 9.28 -11.94
CA GLN A 89 -11.03 8.67 -11.83
C GLN A 89 -10.85 7.91 -10.51
N MET A 90 -11.36 8.45 -9.40
CA MET A 90 -11.38 7.74 -8.12
C MET A 90 -12.25 6.47 -8.20
N ASN A 91 -13.38 6.54 -8.91
CA ASN A 91 -14.25 5.38 -9.12
C ASN A 91 -13.57 4.30 -9.96
N ASP A 92 -12.91 4.65 -11.06
CA ASP A 92 -12.13 3.71 -11.87
C ASP A 92 -11.04 3.03 -11.04
N SER A 93 -10.28 3.78 -10.24
CA SER A 93 -9.28 3.21 -9.34
C SER A 93 -9.88 2.19 -8.36
N ASN A 94 -11.05 2.48 -7.79
CA ASN A 94 -11.76 1.54 -6.92
C ASN A 94 -12.27 0.30 -7.67
N PHE A 95 -12.74 0.48 -8.91
CA PHE A 95 -13.16 -0.62 -9.77
C PHE A 95 -11.98 -1.53 -10.13
N GLN A 96 -10.84 -0.96 -10.54
CA GLN A 96 -9.59 -1.67 -10.81
C GLN A 96 -9.15 -2.49 -9.59
N LYS A 97 -9.24 -1.92 -8.39
CA LYS A 97 -8.97 -2.65 -7.16
C LYS A 97 -9.92 -3.82 -6.96
N THR A 98 -11.21 -3.63 -7.23
CA THR A 98 -12.24 -4.67 -7.07
C THR A 98 -11.98 -5.86 -8.00
N ILE A 99 -11.66 -5.61 -9.28
CA ILE A 99 -11.37 -6.69 -10.24
C ILE A 99 -10.05 -7.39 -9.90
N GLN A 100 -9.01 -6.66 -9.49
CA GLN A 100 -7.71 -7.23 -9.12
C GLN A 100 -7.79 -8.06 -7.85
N MET A 101 -8.65 -7.72 -6.89
CA MET A 101 -8.90 -8.55 -5.72
C MET A 101 -9.54 -9.90 -6.09
N GLY A 102 -10.38 -9.93 -7.13
CA GLY A 102 -10.91 -11.18 -7.71
C GLY A 102 -9.83 -12.01 -8.39
N GLU A 103 -8.87 -11.36 -9.06
CA GLU A 103 -7.74 -12.04 -9.69
C GLU A 103 -6.70 -12.54 -8.68
N ILE A 104 -6.42 -11.83 -7.58
CA ILE A 104 -5.49 -12.28 -6.53
C ILE A 104 -5.96 -13.58 -5.85
N HIS A 105 -7.28 -13.83 -5.80
CA HIS A 105 -7.81 -15.11 -5.31
C HIS A 105 -7.56 -16.28 -6.28
N LEU A 106 -7.31 -15.99 -7.57
CA LEU A 106 -7.01 -16.96 -8.62
C LEU A 106 -5.52 -17.02 -8.99
N LEU A 107 -4.75 -15.98 -8.66
CA LEU A 107 -3.36 -15.76 -9.08
C LEU A 107 -2.35 -15.82 -7.92
N CYS A 108 -2.62 -16.61 -6.88
CA CYS A 108 -1.59 -17.02 -5.92
C CYS A 108 -0.46 -17.90 -6.55
N GLY A 109 -0.33 -17.89 -7.88
CA GLY A 109 0.65 -18.65 -8.64
C GLY A 109 1.74 -17.83 -9.34
N TRP A 110 1.58 -16.53 -9.63
CA TRP A 110 2.57 -15.83 -10.46
C TRP A 110 2.69 -14.33 -10.12
N TRP A 111 3.76 -13.97 -9.42
CA TRP A 111 4.29 -12.61 -9.41
C TRP A 111 4.97 -12.33 -10.75
N VAL A 112 4.42 -11.46 -11.60
CA VAL A 112 5.20 -10.67 -12.57
C VAL A 112 4.58 -9.28 -12.75
N VAL A 113 5.26 -8.28 -12.17
CA VAL A 113 5.64 -6.98 -12.74
C VAL A 113 4.70 -6.33 -13.77
N ARG A 114 4.21 -5.13 -13.45
CA ARG A 114 3.84 -4.11 -14.44
C ARG A 114 4.67 -2.84 -14.21
N ALA A 115 5.98 -2.97 -14.38
CA ALA A 115 6.80 -1.88 -14.91
C ALA A 115 6.63 -1.95 -16.43
N ASP A 116 6.24 -0.83 -17.06
CA ASP A 116 6.54 -0.46 -18.45
C ASP A 116 5.57 0.64 -18.92
N CYS A 117 5.91 1.88 -18.56
CA CYS A 117 5.66 3.04 -19.40
C CYS A 117 6.63 4.13 -18.93
N CYS A 118 7.45 4.67 -19.82
CA CYS A 118 8.48 5.69 -19.57
C CYS A 118 9.82 5.19 -19.00
N GLN A 119 10.61 4.47 -19.82
CA GLN A 119 12.05 4.78 -20.00
C GLN A 119 12.62 3.96 -21.15
N LEU A 120 12.45 4.47 -22.37
CA LEU A 120 13.20 4.00 -23.53
C LEU A 120 13.99 5.20 -24.06
N GLN A 121 15.10 5.51 -23.40
CA GLN A 121 16.23 6.20 -24.02
C GLN A 121 17.51 6.09 -23.18
N ALA A 122 18.42 5.25 -23.71
CA ALA A 122 19.87 5.40 -23.75
C ALA A 122 20.74 5.11 -22.49
N PHE A 123 21.89 4.51 -22.80
CA PHE A 123 23.06 4.13 -21.98
C PHE A 123 22.87 2.85 -21.15
N ILE A 124 23.72 1.80 -21.22
CA ILE A 124 25.19 1.71 -21.29
C ILE A 124 25.53 0.42 -22.07
N GLY A 125 26.36 0.44 -23.12
CA GLY A 125 27.79 0.09 -23.02
C GLY A 125 28.02 -1.42 -23.02
N ASN A 126 28.30 -1.99 -24.20
CA ASN A 126 28.77 -3.37 -24.31
C ASN A 126 30.31 -3.39 -24.31
N SER A 127 30.83 -4.22 -23.41
CA SER A 127 32.21 -4.54 -23.12
C SER A 127 33.01 -5.09 -24.32
N ARG A 128 34.19 -4.49 -24.56
CA ARG A 128 35.49 -5.19 -24.62
C ARG A 128 36.56 -4.26 -24.07
#